data_AF-A0A4V3B2N1-F1
#
_entry.id   AF-A0A4V3B2N1-F1
#
_cell.length_a   1.000
_cell.length_b   1.000
_cell.length_c   1.000
_cell.angle_alpha   90.00
_cell.angle_beta   90.00
_cell.angle_gamma   90.00
#
_symmetry.space_group_name_H-M   'P 1'
#
loop_
_entity.id
_entity.type
_entity.pdbx_description
1 polymer ?
#
loop_
_entity_poly.entity_id
_entity_poly.type
_entity_poly.pdbx_seq_one_letter_code
_entity_poly.pdbx_strand_id
1 'polypeptide(L)'
;METPTNEFIRNPAQVGSGVSWTMTAGGVMWAVFGYYRFLLPHGQDVQWREDLGYSLILNNGLFVLYNLPGVLALLMTSLAAFRYVAAVQPGKRKLGNVSLVLLVIAAVFGLMAAAGQLGQFDALTTGGLSFGVLFLGLALFLAGLAMTERNTSLRRYGPAPAFALILLGITGMLVLLLRPLMFALQLLPLFIGAAVCIAFGVGWIVLAQVPGLKHPAAH
;
A
#
# COMPACT_ATOMS: atom_id res chain seq x y z
N MET A 1 37.34 -11.98 17.94
CA MET A 1 36.51 -11.82 16.73
C MET A 1 35.06 -11.79 17.17
N GLU A 2 34.57 -10.60 17.48
CA GLU A 2 33.16 -10.41 17.82
C GLU A 2 32.37 -10.29 16.52
N THR A 3 31.39 -11.17 16.34
CA THR A 3 30.46 -11.14 15.22
C THR A 3 29.47 -9.97 15.39
N PRO A 4 29.43 -8.98 14.50
CA PRO A 4 28.48 -7.89 14.57
C PRO A 4 27.17 -8.33 13.88
N THR A 5 26.30 -9.08 14.56
CA THR A 5 25.10 -9.64 13.88
C THR A 5 23.78 -9.55 14.62
N ASN A 6 23.65 -8.85 15.76
CA ASN A 6 22.39 -8.91 16.51
C ASN A 6 21.85 -7.61 17.13
N GLU A 7 22.44 -6.43 16.88
CA GLU A 7 21.85 -5.18 17.39
C GLU A 7 20.64 -4.73 16.57
N PHE A 8 20.64 -4.97 15.26
CA PHE A 8 19.53 -4.57 14.38
C PHE A 8 18.21 -5.33 14.68
N ILE A 9 18.30 -6.48 15.35
CA ILE A 9 17.15 -7.33 15.70
C ILE A 9 16.62 -7.01 17.11
N ARG A 10 17.42 -6.37 17.97
CA ARG A 10 17.07 -6.15 19.39
C ARG A 10 16.35 -4.82 19.69
N ASN A 11 16.31 -3.88 18.75
CA ASN A 11 15.64 -2.59 18.95
C ASN A 11 14.44 -2.39 18.00
N PRO A 12 13.27 -3.00 18.29
CA PRO A 12 12.02 -2.72 17.57
C PRO A 12 11.49 -1.28 17.79
N ALA A 13 12.18 -0.46 18.60
CA ALA A 13 11.88 0.95 18.85
C ALA A 13 12.49 1.90 17.81
N GLN A 14 13.37 1.43 16.92
CA GLN A 14 13.87 2.25 15.81
C GLN A 14 13.12 1.94 14.52
N VAL A 15 11.80 2.13 14.50
CA VAL A 15 11.16 2.36 13.21
C VAL A 15 11.54 3.78 12.80
N GLY A 16 12.72 3.90 12.19
CA GLY A 16 13.39 5.19 11.99
C GLY A 16 12.57 6.18 11.17
N SER A 17 12.96 7.46 11.25
CA SER A 17 12.33 8.58 10.53
C SER A 17 12.09 8.29 9.03
N GLY A 18 12.97 7.50 8.40
CA GLY A 18 12.81 7.07 7.02
C GLY A 18 11.53 6.27 6.74
N VAL A 19 11.05 5.45 7.67
CA VAL A 19 9.80 4.68 7.49
C VAL A 19 8.60 5.63 7.53
N SER A 20 8.56 6.57 8.47
CA SER A 20 7.51 7.59 8.58
C SER A 20 7.43 8.47 7.31
N TRP A 21 8.58 8.85 6.77
CA TRP A 21 8.66 9.55 5.49
C TRP A 21 8.12 8.71 4.33
N THR A 22 8.53 7.43 4.23
CA THR A 22 8.02 6.54 3.17
C THR A 22 6.52 6.27 3.27
N MET A 23 5.98 6.19 4.49
CA MET A 23 4.54 6.06 4.73
C MET A 23 3.80 7.31 4.28
N THR A 24 4.32 8.49 4.65
CA THR A 24 3.70 9.78 4.32
C THR A 24 3.74 10.01 2.81
N ALA A 25 4.90 9.83 2.18
CA ALA A 25 5.05 9.98 0.73
C ALA A 25 4.20 8.96 -0.04
N GLY A 26 4.19 7.69 0.38
CA GLY A 26 3.33 6.67 -0.20
C GLY A 26 1.84 6.99 -0.05
N GLY A 27 1.43 7.52 1.11
CA GLY A 27 0.07 7.96 1.36
C GLY A 27 -0.36 9.14 0.47
N VAL A 28 0.51 10.14 0.30
CA VAL A 28 0.28 11.25 -0.64
C VAL A 28 0.16 10.73 -2.07
N MET A 29 1.02 9.81 -2.49
CA MET A 29 0.96 9.22 -3.83
C MET A 29 -0.34 8.44 -4.09
N TRP A 30 -0.93 7.79 -3.08
CA TRP A 30 -2.26 7.18 -3.19
C TRP A 30 -3.36 8.20 -3.42
N ALA A 31 -3.31 9.36 -2.74
CA ALA A 31 -4.28 10.43 -2.95
C ALA A 31 -4.15 11.05 -4.35
N VAL A 32 -2.90 11.30 -4.79
CA VAL A 32 -2.59 11.80 -6.14
C VAL A 32 -3.06 10.81 -7.21
N PHE A 33 -2.79 9.52 -7.02
CA PHE A 33 -3.28 8.46 -7.90
C PHE A 33 -4.81 8.44 -7.94
N GLY A 34 -5.48 8.52 -6.79
CA GLY A 34 -6.93 8.59 -6.69
C GLY A 34 -7.52 9.76 -7.50
N TYR A 35 -6.89 10.93 -7.40
CA TYR A 35 -7.30 12.12 -8.15
C TYR A 35 -7.13 11.90 -9.67
N TYR A 36 -5.93 11.56 -10.13
CA TYR A 36 -5.67 11.43 -11.57
C TYR A 36 -6.38 10.25 -12.23
N ARG A 37 -6.44 9.10 -11.56
CA ARG A 37 -6.98 7.85 -12.13
C ARG A 37 -8.51 7.84 -12.19
N PHE A 38 -9.20 8.54 -11.28
CA PHE A 38 -10.66 8.48 -11.19
C PHE A 38 -11.37 9.80 -11.54
N LEU A 39 -10.73 10.97 -11.35
CA LEU A 39 -11.41 12.26 -11.59
C LEU A 39 -11.01 12.93 -12.90
N LEU A 40 -9.84 12.63 -13.47
CA LEU A 40 -9.34 13.25 -14.70
C LEU A 40 -9.55 12.51 -16.06
N PRO A 41 -9.91 11.22 -16.17
CA PRO A 41 -9.82 10.54 -17.48
C PRO A 41 -10.93 10.91 -18.48
N HIS A 42 -11.76 11.92 -18.24
CA HIS A 42 -12.82 12.31 -19.18
C HIS A 42 -12.34 13.51 -20.00
N GLY A 43 -11.91 13.21 -21.23
CA GLY A 43 -11.32 14.21 -22.11
C GLY A 43 -11.11 13.74 -23.53
N GLN A 44 -9.92 13.24 -23.88
CA GLN A 44 -9.54 13.15 -25.30
C GLN A 44 -8.68 11.95 -25.73
N ASP A 45 -8.07 11.18 -24.81
CA ASP A 45 -7.01 10.19 -25.17
C ASP A 45 -7.20 8.78 -24.56
N VAL A 46 -8.43 8.43 -24.17
CA VAL A 46 -8.73 7.16 -23.48
C VAL A 46 -9.68 6.31 -24.33
N GLN A 47 -9.21 5.17 -24.84
CA GLN A 47 -10.03 4.22 -25.58
C GLN A 47 -10.53 3.12 -24.63
N TRP A 48 -11.84 2.99 -24.51
CA TRP A 48 -12.42 1.86 -23.79
C TRP A 48 -12.21 0.57 -24.59
N ARG A 49 -11.66 -0.47 -23.96
CA ARG A 49 -11.54 -1.80 -24.56
C ARG A 49 -12.45 -2.80 -23.86
N GLU A 50 -13.55 -3.15 -24.54
CA GLU A 50 -14.59 -4.06 -24.02
C GLU A 50 -14.04 -5.46 -23.74
N ASP A 51 -13.06 -5.91 -24.51
CA ASP A 51 -12.37 -7.20 -24.35
C ASP A 51 -11.53 -7.28 -23.07
N LEU A 52 -11.07 -6.13 -22.56
CA LEU A 52 -10.26 -6.05 -21.35
C LEU A 52 -11.03 -5.53 -20.13
N GLY A 53 -12.19 -4.92 -20.32
CA GLY A 53 -12.99 -4.32 -19.25
C GLY A 53 -12.34 -3.10 -18.61
N TYR A 54 -11.42 -2.41 -19.31
CA TYR A 54 -10.83 -1.16 -18.84
C TYR A 54 -10.43 -0.19 -19.97
N SER A 55 -10.26 1.06 -19.58
CA SER A 55 -9.80 2.19 -20.39
C SER A 55 -8.29 2.16 -20.66
N LEU A 56 -7.90 2.07 -21.94
CA LEU A 56 -6.51 2.24 -22.41
C LEU A 56 -6.19 3.71 -22.62
N ILE A 57 -5.02 4.14 -22.14
CA ILE A 57 -4.51 5.49 -22.36
C ILE A 57 -3.54 5.44 -23.55
N LEU A 58 -3.89 6.07 -24.65
CA LEU A 58 -3.10 6.01 -25.90
C LEU A 58 -1.95 7.01 -25.92
N ASN A 59 -2.03 8.06 -25.10
CA ASN A 59 -1.02 9.09 -24.98
C ASN A 59 0.02 8.73 -23.91
N ASN A 60 1.28 8.55 -24.32
CA ASN A 60 2.39 8.18 -23.43
C ASN A 60 2.55 9.13 -22.23
N GLY A 61 2.35 10.44 -22.42
CA GLY A 61 2.47 11.42 -21.34
C GLY A 61 1.39 11.23 -20.27
N LEU A 62 0.16 10.98 -20.71
CA LEU A 62 -0.97 10.70 -19.81
C LEU A 62 -0.83 9.32 -19.16
N PHE A 63 -0.29 8.34 -19.87
CA PHE A 63 -0.03 7.00 -19.32
C PHE A 63 0.93 7.06 -18.13
N VAL A 64 2.00 7.86 -18.24
CA VAL A 64 2.91 8.12 -17.12
C VAL A 64 2.22 8.87 -16.01
N LEU A 65 1.53 9.97 -16.31
CA LEU A 65 0.88 10.80 -15.31
C LEU A 65 -0.16 10.03 -14.48
N TYR A 66 -0.92 9.14 -15.11
CA TYR A 66 -2.04 8.45 -14.47
C TYR A 66 -1.64 7.20 -13.67
N ASN A 67 -0.54 6.54 -14.03
CA ASN A 67 -0.15 5.27 -13.42
C ASN A 67 1.08 5.40 -12.50
N LEU A 68 2.03 6.29 -12.82
CA LEU A 68 3.26 6.47 -12.03
C LEU A 68 2.99 6.76 -10.54
N PRO A 69 2.03 7.62 -10.16
CA PRO A 69 1.71 7.84 -8.75
C PRO A 69 1.29 6.55 -8.04
N GLY A 70 0.47 5.71 -8.69
CA GLY A 70 0.04 4.43 -8.12
C GLY A 70 1.20 3.44 -7.95
N VAL A 71 2.12 3.39 -8.91
CA VAL A 71 3.30 2.51 -8.88
C VAL A 71 4.21 2.91 -7.71
N LEU A 72 4.51 4.21 -7.60
CA LEU A 72 5.30 4.74 -6.50
C LEU A 72 4.61 4.52 -5.15
N ALA A 73 3.30 4.77 -5.07
CA ALA A 73 2.51 4.54 -3.87
C ALA A 73 2.62 3.08 -3.40
N LEU A 74 2.41 2.12 -4.31
CA LEU A 74 2.49 0.69 -4.00
C LEU A 74 3.87 0.27 -3.52
N LEU A 75 4.95 0.70 -4.20
CA LEU A 75 6.31 0.37 -3.81
C LEU A 75 6.67 0.97 -2.43
N MET A 76 6.37 2.25 -2.22
CA MET A 76 6.68 2.94 -0.97
C MET A 76 5.89 2.37 0.20
N THR A 77 4.59 2.13 0.02
CA THR A 77 3.74 1.56 1.07
C THR A 77 4.05 0.09 1.36
N SER A 78 4.45 -0.71 0.35
CA SER A 78 4.90 -2.09 0.58
C SER A 78 6.21 -2.14 1.37
N LEU A 79 7.17 -1.27 1.04
CA LEU A 79 8.43 -1.17 1.76
C LEU A 79 8.22 -0.69 3.21
N ALA A 80 7.39 0.34 3.38
CA ALA A 80 7.06 0.88 4.69
C ALA A 80 6.31 -0.15 5.55
N ALA A 81 5.33 -0.86 4.98
CA ALA A 81 4.61 -1.95 5.62
C ALA A 81 5.58 -3.04 6.08
N PHE A 82 6.50 -3.46 5.21
CA PHE A 82 7.44 -4.54 5.51
C PHE A 82 8.29 -4.20 6.72
N ARG A 83 8.88 -3.00 6.73
CA ARG A 83 9.71 -2.53 7.84
C ARG A 83 8.91 -2.38 9.13
N TYR A 84 7.69 -1.84 9.04
CA TYR A 84 6.82 -1.66 10.19
C TYR A 84 6.38 -3.00 10.80
N VAL A 85 5.87 -3.92 9.99
CA VAL A 85 5.40 -5.24 10.44
C VAL A 85 6.56 -6.06 11.00
N ALA A 86 7.72 -6.06 10.33
CA ALA A 86 8.91 -6.75 10.83
C ALA A 86 9.38 -6.22 12.21
N ALA A 87 9.32 -4.89 12.41
CA ALA A 87 9.71 -4.28 13.69
C ALA A 87 8.68 -4.54 14.81
N VAL A 88 7.38 -4.53 14.50
CA VAL A 88 6.32 -4.69 15.50
C VAL A 88 6.03 -6.17 15.81
N GLN A 89 6.39 -7.09 14.89
CA GLN A 89 6.14 -8.53 15.02
C GLN A 89 7.40 -9.41 14.96
N PRO A 90 8.43 -9.19 15.81
CA PRO A 90 9.53 -10.13 15.92
C PRO A 90 9.03 -11.41 16.60
N GLY A 91 8.73 -12.46 15.83
CA GLY A 91 8.33 -13.77 16.37
C GLY A 91 7.84 -14.79 15.33
N LYS A 92 8.09 -16.09 15.58
CA LYS A 92 7.81 -17.23 14.68
C LYS A 92 6.32 -17.64 14.62
N ARG A 93 5.37 -16.71 14.52
CA ARG A 93 3.95 -17.07 14.33
C ARG A 93 3.58 -17.10 12.85
N LYS A 94 2.75 -18.09 12.48
CA LYS A 94 2.34 -18.34 11.09
C LYS A 94 1.71 -17.11 10.43
N LEU A 95 0.80 -16.40 11.11
CA LEU A 95 0.11 -15.21 10.57
C LEU A 95 1.05 -14.04 10.23
N GLY A 96 1.98 -13.70 11.14
CA GLY A 96 2.96 -12.64 10.90
C GLY A 96 3.91 -12.98 9.73
N ASN A 97 4.35 -14.24 9.65
CA ASN A 97 5.18 -14.70 8.53
C ASN A 97 4.42 -14.66 7.19
N VAL A 98 3.15 -15.09 7.18
CA VAL A 98 2.31 -15.00 5.98
C VAL A 98 2.14 -13.55 5.54
N SER A 99 1.87 -12.63 6.48
CA SER A 99 1.80 -11.19 6.19
C SER A 99 3.08 -10.68 5.53
N LEU A 100 4.27 -11.00 6.08
CA LEU A 100 5.55 -10.60 5.49
C LEU A 100 5.76 -11.16 4.07
N VAL A 101 5.38 -12.42 3.83
CA VAL A 101 5.45 -13.03 2.49
C VAL A 101 4.53 -12.28 1.52
N LEU A 102 3.30 -11.96 1.93
CA LEU A 102 2.37 -11.20 1.10
C LEU A 102 2.87 -9.78 0.81
N LEU A 103 3.59 -9.13 1.74
CA LEU A 103 4.24 -7.84 1.47
C LEU A 103 5.36 -7.94 0.45
N VAL A 104 6.13 -9.03 0.47
CA VAL A 104 7.14 -9.29 -0.58
C VAL A 104 6.45 -9.51 -1.93
N ILE A 105 5.38 -10.28 -1.97
CA ILE A 105 4.58 -10.49 -3.20
C ILE A 105 4.02 -9.16 -3.71
N ALA A 106 3.47 -8.32 -2.82
CA ALA A 106 2.99 -6.99 -3.17
C ALA A 106 4.08 -6.10 -3.76
N ALA A 107 5.30 -6.13 -3.19
CA ALA A 107 6.45 -5.43 -3.71
C ALA A 107 6.88 -5.96 -5.09
N VAL A 108 6.87 -7.27 -5.31
CA VAL A 108 7.16 -7.88 -6.62
C VAL A 108 6.16 -7.40 -7.67
N PHE A 109 4.87 -7.39 -7.35
CA PHE A 109 3.85 -6.83 -8.25
C PHE A 109 4.01 -5.33 -8.48
N GLY A 110 4.47 -4.57 -7.47
CA GLY A 110 4.86 -3.17 -7.63
C GLY A 110 6.04 -2.99 -8.59
N LEU A 111 7.04 -3.88 -8.54
CA LEU A 111 8.17 -3.87 -9.48
C LEU A 111 7.73 -4.28 -10.89
N MET A 112 6.83 -5.25 -11.02
CA MET A 112 6.22 -5.58 -12.31
C MET A 112 5.45 -4.38 -12.87
N ALA A 113 4.69 -3.67 -12.03
CA ALA A 113 3.99 -2.46 -12.44
C ALA A 113 4.97 -1.37 -12.90
N ALA A 114 6.10 -1.20 -12.20
CA ALA A 114 7.15 -0.26 -12.59
C ALA A 114 7.83 -0.67 -13.91
N ALA A 115 8.09 -1.95 -14.12
CA ALA A 115 8.62 -2.45 -15.38
C ALA A 115 7.62 -2.23 -16.54
N GLY A 116 6.33 -2.47 -16.29
CA GLY A 116 5.26 -2.12 -17.22
C GLY A 116 5.23 -0.63 -17.53
N GLN A 117 5.41 0.21 -16.51
CA GLN A 117 5.44 1.66 -16.65
C GLN A 117 6.60 2.14 -17.52
N LEU A 118 7.80 1.58 -17.31
CA LEU A 118 9.00 1.90 -18.08
C LEU A 118 8.90 1.39 -19.52
N GLY A 119 8.34 0.19 -19.71
CA GLY A 119 8.14 -0.42 -21.02
C GLY A 119 6.86 0.03 -21.74
N GLN A 120 6.05 0.90 -21.14
CA GLN A 120 4.74 1.34 -21.65
C GLN A 120 3.77 0.17 -21.93
N PHE A 121 3.86 -0.90 -21.13
CA PHE A 121 2.97 -2.06 -21.21
C PHE A 121 1.81 -1.89 -20.21
N ASP A 122 0.65 -1.44 -20.69
CA ASP A 122 -0.52 -1.18 -19.83
C ASP A 122 -0.96 -2.41 -19.05
N ALA A 123 -1.12 -3.56 -19.71
CA ALA A 123 -1.54 -4.80 -19.04
C ALA A 123 -0.64 -5.19 -17.86
N LEU A 124 0.69 -5.00 -18.00
CA LEU A 124 1.65 -5.28 -16.95
C LEU A 124 1.57 -4.24 -15.81
N THR A 125 1.40 -2.96 -16.16
CA THR A 125 1.25 -1.85 -15.20
C THR A 125 -0.03 -1.99 -14.39
N THR A 126 -1.15 -2.08 -15.10
CA THR A 126 -2.50 -2.18 -14.56
C THR A 126 -2.71 -3.47 -13.77
N GLY A 127 -2.20 -4.61 -14.26
CA GLY A 127 -2.22 -5.89 -13.54
C GLY A 127 -1.36 -5.87 -12.30
N GLY A 128 -0.11 -5.37 -12.41
CA GLY A 128 0.81 -5.23 -11.29
C GLY A 128 0.23 -4.36 -10.16
N LEU A 129 -0.37 -3.22 -10.51
CA LEU A 129 -1.06 -2.36 -9.52
C LEU A 129 -2.22 -3.08 -8.85
N SER A 130 -3.11 -3.71 -9.61
CA SER A 130 -4.30 -4.37 -9.06
C SER A 130 -3.95 -5.51 -8.11
N PHE A 131 -3.08 -6.43 -8.54
CA PHE A 131 -2.68 -7.54 -7.69
C PHE A 131 -1.80 -7.08 -6.53
N GLY A 132 -0.89 -6.13 -6.76
CA GLY A 132 -0.03 -5.61 -5.69
C GLY A 132 -0.81 -4.94 -4.56
N VAL A 133 -1.82 -4.13 -4.88
CA VAL A 133 -2.69 -3.49 -3.87
C VAL A 133 -3.51 -4.52 -3.09
N LEU A 134 -4.00 -5.58 -3.76
CA LEU A 134 -4.68 -6.67 -3.09
C LEU A 134 -3.77 -7.35 -2.06
N PHE A 135 -2.57 -7.74 -2.49
CA PHE A 135 -1.63 -8.42 -1.60
C PHE A 135 -1.17 -7.52 -0.46
N LEU A 136 -0.97 -6.23 -0.72
CA LEU A 136 -0.70 -5.23 0.31
C LEU A 136 -1.86 -5.16 1.32
N GLY A 137 -3.11 -5.03 0.84
CA GLY A 137 -4.30 -4.97 1.71
C GLY A 137 -4.45 -6.22 2.57
N LEU A 138 -4.34 -7.41 1.96
CA LEU A 138 -4.41 -8.68 2.67
C LEU A 138 -3.28 -8.80 3.71
N ALA A 139 -2.07 -8.39 3.35
CA ALA A 139 -0.94 -8.43 4.26
C ALA A 139 -1.15 -7.52 5.49
N LEU A 140 -1.63 -6.29 5.28
CA LEU A 140 -1.92 -5.34 6.36
C LEU A 140 -3.04 -5.87 7.27
N PHE A 141 -4.08 -6.46 6.69
CA PHE A 141 -5.17 -7.08 7.44
C PHE A 141 -4.65 -8.20 8.35
N LEU A 142 -3.86 -9.14 7.79
CA LEU A 142 -3.25 -10.22 8.57
C LEU A 142 -2.24 -9.72 9.61
N ALA A 143 -1.48 -8.67 9.30
CA ALA A 143 -0.60 -8.02 10.27
C ALA A 143 -1.41 -7.43 11.43
N GLY A 144 -2.51 -6.74 11.15
CA GLY A 144 -3.40 -6.20 12.17
C GLY A 144 -3.98 -7.28 13.08
N LEU A 145 -4.48 -8.37 12.51
CA LEU A 145 -4.96 -9.53 13.28
C LEU A 145 -3.85 -10.15 14.16
N ALA A 146 -2.68 -10.40 13.58
CA ALA A 146 -1.53 -10.91 14.33
C ALA A 146 -1.10 -9.98 15.48
N MET A 147 -1.28 -8.67 15.32
CA MET A 147 -1.03 -7.69 16.38
C MET A 147 -2.08 -7.74 17.49
N THR A 148 -3.36 -7.96 17.15
CA THR A 148 -4.44 -8.13 18.15
C THR A 148 -4.29 -9.40 18.99
N GLU A 149 -3.80 -10.50 18.41
CA GLU A 149 -3.49 -11.72 19.16
C GLU A 149 -2.37 -11.53 20.18
N ARG A 150 -1.53 -10.50 19.99
CA ARG A 150 -0.35 -10.26 20.82
C ARG A 150 -0.68 -9.26 21.94
N ASN A 151 -1.11 -9.81 23.07
CA ASN A 151 -1.43 -9.03 24.29
C ASN A 151 -0.27 -8.09 24.73
N THR A 152 0.98 -8.47 24.43
CA THR A 152 2.18 -7.65 24.68
C THR A 152 2.32 -6.44 23.73
N SER A 153 1.91 -6.56 22.47
CA SER A 153 1.94 -5.43 21.53
C SER A 153 0.85 -4.41 21.85
N LEU A 154 -0.34 -4.88 22.28
CA LEU A 154 -1.43 -4.04 22.76
C LEU A 154 -1.04 -3.25 24.02
N ARG A 155 -0.29 -3.86 24.94
CA ARG A 155 0.23 -3.15 26.13
C ARG A 155 1.30 -2.11 25.80
N ARG A 156 2.08 -2.30 24.72
CA ARG A 156 3.19 -1.40 24.35
C ARG A 156 2.77 -0.23 23.46
N TYR A 157 1.85 -0.46 22.53
CA TYR A 157 1.44 0.54 21.53
C TYR A 157 -0.06 0.87 21.54
N GLY A 158 -0.84 0.24 22.41
CA GLY A 158 -2.30 0.36 22.42
C GLY A 158 -2.98 -0.43 21.28
N PRO A 159 -4.33 -0.46 21.27
CA PRO A 159 -5.11 -1.14 20.22
C PRO A 159 -5.16 -0.37 18.90
N ALA A 160 -5.00 0.95 18.93
CA ALA A 160 -5.11 1.84 17.77
C ALA A 160 -4.33 1.40 16.51
N PRO A 161 -3.03 1.05 16.58
CA PRO A 161 -2.27 0.64 15.40
C PRO A 161 -2.75 -0.69 14.78
N ALA A 162 -3.24 -1.62 15.61
CA ALA A 162 -3.78 -2.88 15.11
C ALA A 162 -5.07 -2.65 14.32
N PHE A 163 -5.97 -1.83 14.86
CA PHE A 163 -7.20 -1.43 14.15
C PHE A 163 -6.91 -0.63 12.89
N ALA A 164 -5.94 0.28 12.92
CA ALA A 164 -5.54 1.04 11.73
C ALA A 164 -5.04 0.12 10.59
N LEU A 165 -4.22 -0.88 10.91
CA LEU A 165 -3.77 -1.88 9.93
C LEU A 165 -4.93 -2.72 9.37
N ILE A 166 -5.88 -3.13 10.21
CA ILE A 166 -7.07 -3.88 9.78
C ILE A 166 -7.91 -3.03 8.83
N LEU A 167 -8.19 -1.77 9.20
CA LEU A 167 -8.97 -0.85 8.38
C LEU A 167 -8.28 -0.57 7.06
N LEU A 168 -6.98 -0.24 7.08
CA LEU A 168 -6.17 -0.08 5.87
C LEU A 168 -6.21 -1.35 5.00
N GLY A 169 -6.08 -2.52 5.60
CA GLY A 169 -6.14 -3.79 4.89
C GLY A 169 -7.48 -3.99 4.17
N ILE A 170 -8.59 -3.73 4.86
CA ILE A 170 -9.94 -3.76 4.28
C ILE A 170 -10.05 -2.76 3.14
N THR A 171 -9.63 -1.51 3.35
CA THR A 171 -9.65 -0.47 2.31
C THR A 171 -8.84 -0.88 1.08
N GLY A 172 -7.64 -1.43 1.26
CA GLY A 172 -6.79 -1.93 0.16
C GLY A 172 -7.44 -3.08 -0.61
N MET A 173 -8.11 -4.01 0.07
CA MET A 173 -8.88 -5.08 -0.59
C MET A 173 -10.11 -4.55 -1.33
N LEU A 174 -10.78 -3.51 -0.80
CA LEU A 174 -11.92 -2.86 -1.46
C LEU A 174 -11.55 -2.15 -2.76
N VAL A 175 -10.30 -1.68 -2.93
CA VAL A 175 -9.81 -1.09 -4.19
C VAL A 175 -9.95 -2.06 -5.37
N LEU A 176 -9.86 -3.38 -5.16
CA LEU A 176 -10.12 -4.35 -6.22
C LEU A 176 -11.59 -4.42 -6.62
N LEU A 177 -12.50 -4.43 -5.64
CA LEU A 177 -13.94 -4.52 -5.87
C LEU A 177 -14.48 -3.29 -6.61
N LEU A 178 -13.78 -2.15 -6.46
CA LEU A 178 -14.16 -0.93 -7.14
C LEU A 178 -14.13 -1.08 -8.66
N ARG A 179 -13.16 -1.74 -9.29
CA ARG A 179 -13.10 -1.85 -10.76
C ARG A 179 -14.32 -2.53 -11.42
N PRO A 180 -14.72 -3.75 -11.03
CA PRO A 180 -15.92 -4.38 -11.59
C PRO A 180 -17.20 -3.62 -11.20
N LEU A 181 -17.23 -3.00 -10.01
CA LEU A 181 -18.36 -2.14 -9.61
C LEU A 181 -18.44 -0.85 -10.42
N MET A 182 -17.28 -0.29 -10.82
CA MET A 182 -17.16 0.86 -11.73
C MET A 182 -17.75 0.56 -13.09
N PHE A 183 -17.46 -0.64 -13.59
CA PHE A 183 -18.01 -1.12 -14.85
C PHE A 183 -19.53 -1.29 -14.79
N ALA A 184 -20.09 -1.76 -13.67
CA ALA A 184 -21.51 -2.04 -13.53
C ALA A 184 -22.41 -0.79 -13.34
N LEU A 185 -21.90 0.31 -12.76
CA LEU A 185 -22.72 1.45 -12.30
C LEU A 185 -22.47 2.79 -13.02
N GLN A 186 -21.60 2.79 -14.05
CA GLN A 186 -21.31 3.84 -15.04
C GLN A 186 -20.99 5.30 -14.61
N LEU A 187 -21.29 5.81 -13.40
CA LEU A 187 -20.89 7.18 -12.97
C LEU A 187 -20.64 7.36 -11.46
N LEU A 188 -21.48 6.78 -10.59
CA LEU A 188 -21.30 6.77 -9.13
C LEU A 188 -19.92 6.25 -8.62
N PRO A 189 -19.25 5.29 -9.29
CA PRO A 189 -18.06 4.62 -8.73
C PRO A 189 -16.75 5.41 -8.78
N LEU A 190 -16.66 6.47 -9.60
CA LEU A 190 -15.41 7.24 -9.76
C LEU A 190 -15.06 8.02 -8.49
N PHE A 191 -16.05 8.71 -7.90
CA PHE A 191 -15.87 9.43 -6.64
C PHE A 191 -15.60 8.47 -5.47
N ILE A 192 -16.23 7.29 -5.48
CA ILE A 192 -15.99 6.27 -4.45
C ILE A 192 -14.57 5.71 -4.59
N GLY A 193 -14.09 5.45 -5.82
CA GLY A 193 -12.72 5.01 -6.09
C GLY A 193 -11.68 6.01 -5.61
N ALA A 194 -11.87 7.30 -5.94
CA ALA A 194 -11.02 8.38 -5.45
C ALA A 194 -11.05 8.48 -3.93
N ALA A 195 -12.25 8.46 -3.32
CA ALA A 195 -12.41 8.55 -1.87
C ALA A 195 -11.74 7.39 -1.13
N VAL A 196 -11.84 6.16 -1.65
CA VAL A 196 -11.16 4.98 -1.09
C VAL A 196 -9.65 5.12 -1.18
N CYS A 197 -9.11 5.60 -2.31
CA CYS A 197 -7.67 5.84 -2.45
C CYS A 197 -7.17 6.94 -1.52
N ILE A 198 -7.94 8.03 -1.36
CA ILE A 198 -7.63 9.13 -0.43
C ILE A 198 -7.68 8.61 1.01
N ALA A 199 -8.72 7.87 1.39
CA ALA A 199 -8.86 7.29 2.73
C ALA A 199 -7.70 6.33 3.04
N PHE A 200 -7.32 5.49 2.08
CA PHE A 200 -6.15 4.62 2.20
C PHE A 200 -4.87 5.43 2.39
N GLY A 201 -4.65 6.48 1.59
CA GLY A 201 -3.50 7.37 1.71
C GLY A 201 -3.44 8.13 3.03
N VAL A 202 -4.57 8.66 3.49
CA VAL A 202 -4.69 9.34 4.79
C VAL A 202 -4.40 8.37 5.92
N GLY A 203 -4.89 7.13 5.86
CA GLY A 203 -4.60 6.10 6.86
C GLY A 203 -3.10 5.83 7.00
N TRP A 204 -2.34 5.82 5.89
CA TRP A 204 -0.88 5.75 5.91
C TRP A 204 -0.21 6.94 6.57
N ILE A 205 -0.68 8.16 6.26
CA ILE A 205 -0.16 9.40 6.86
C ILE A 205 -0.42 9.40 8.38
N VAL A 206 -1.61 9.02 8.81
CA VAL A 206 -1.98 8.93 10.24
C VAL A 206 -1.13 7.87 10.93
N LEU A 207 -0.94 6.70 10.31
CA LEU A 207 -0.09 5.65 10.87
C LEU A 207 1.34 6.17 11.06
N ALA A 208 1.87 6.96 10.12
CA ALA A 208 3.20 7.56 10.21
C ALA A 208 3.38 8.53 11.38
N GLN A 209 2.28 9.06 11.94
CA GLN A 209 2.30 9.99 13.07
C GLN A 209 2.26 9.30 14.44
N VAL A 210 2.03 7.97 14.50
CA VAL A 210 1.89 7.25 15.77
C VAL A 210 3.19 7.36 16.58
N PRO A 211 3.14 7.77 17.88
CA PRO A 211 4.34 8.13 18.67
C PRO A 211 5.46 7.08 18.70
N GLY A 212 5.11 5.79 18.59
CA GLY A 212 6.08 4.69 18.52
C GLY A 212 6.99 4.68 17.27
N LEU A 213 6.72 5.52 16.28
CA LEU A 213 7.48 5.68 15.03
C LEU A 213 8.35 6.94 14.99
N LYS A 214 8.06 7.95 15.82
CA LYS A 214 8.69 9.29 15.74
C LYS A 214 9.90 9.46 16.66
N HIS A 215 9.95 8.72 17.76
CA HIS A 215 11.03 8.81 18.72
C HIS A 215 11.70 7.45 18.86
N PRO A 216 12.77 7.17 18.09
CA PRO A 216 13.70 6.13 18.52
C PRO A 216 14.18 6.55 19.90
N ALA A 217 13.97 5.71 20.91
CA ALA A 217 14.43 5.98 22.26
C ALA A 217 15.90 6.43 22.19
N ALA A 218 16.15 7.68 22.56
CA ALA A 218 17.49 8.21 22.71
C ALA A 218 18.12 7.44 23.87
N HIS A 219 19.01 6.51 23.53
CA HIS A 219 19.94 5.87 24.45
C HIS A 219 21.34 6.26 24.03
#